data_AF-D5T3H6-F1
#
_entry.id   AF-D5T3H6-F1
#
_cell.length_a   1.000
_cell.length_b   1.000
_cell.length_c   1.000
_cell.angle_alpha   90.00
_cell.angle_beta   90.00
_cell.angle_gamma   90.00
#
_symmetry.space_group_name_H-M   'P 1'
#
loop_
_entity.id
_entity.type
_entity.pdbx_description
1 polymer ?
#
loop_
_entity_poly.entity_id
_entity_poly.type
_entity_poly.pdbx_seq_one_letter_code
_entity_poly.pdbx_strand_id
1 'polypeptide(L)'
;MAKSNGGFMTTIEIINSLAYTNFPGIAWQIEQVRLGKSYALWLATPHEDATYLVRKLGLDPTRVYDMYAQRYLENTDDKGGLWWTDLPVPDGAQFRINGDGTKDIISRGHVRAHVRWFNDSKRLIQAVVWQDPDGKIDYKDIYRRDGKLFAKQYFSEGELLESDFYFGQSMVQVSDFYFENHRNFVYAYDQKYQEAESYIASIASKWPRYTFNTTQLGREIAFSPQNTVLTLVDDVLDGQGRVRHDVAAILNDPTHKIQQVRTSQRNFDILKSQGITTHKVRIVIF
;
A
#
# COMPACT_ATOMS: atom_id res chain seq x y z
N MET A 1 -39.11 25.27 10.35
CA MET A 1 -37.64 25.31 10.44
C MET A 1 -37.15 23.90 10.71
N ALA A 2 -36.80 23.17 9.66
CA ALA A 2 -36.30 21.80 9.78
C ALA A 2 -34.82 21.85 10.19
N LYS A 3 -34.48 21.14 11.27
CA LYS A 3 -33.11 20.93 11.74
C LYS A 3 -32.32 20.26 10.61
N SER A 4 -31.18 20.85 10.24
CA SER A 4 -30.19 20.22 9.39
C SER A 4 -29.68 18.96 10.08
N ASN A 5 -30.01 17.79 9.54
CA ASN A 5 -29.32 16.55 9.90
C ASN A 5 -27.86 16.69 9.48
N GLY A 6 -26.99 16.95 10.46
CA GLY A 6 -25.54 16.87 10.28
C GLY A 6 -25.18 15.45 9.89
N GLY A 7 -24.86 15.24 8.61
CA GLY A 7 -24.27 13.99 8.17
C GLY A 7 -22.96 13.79 8.91
N PHE A 8 -22.83 12.68 9.65
CA PHE A 8 -21.56 12.30 10.26
C PHE A 8 -20.49 12.27 9.17
N MET A 9 -19.53 13.22 9.21
CA MET A 9 -18.34 13.12 8.37
C MET A 9 -17.68 11.78 8.67
N THR A 10 -17.56 10.98 7.63
CA THR A 10 -17.13 9.59 7.73
C THR A 10 -15.61 9.56 7.53
N THR A 11 -14.86 9.15 8.56
CA THR A 11 -13.39 9.14 8.52
C THR A 11 -12.86 7.95 7.73
N ILE A 12 -11.90 8.21 6.85
CA ILE A 12 -11.11 7.21 6.14
C ILE A 12 -9.69 7.25 6.67
N GLU A 13 -9.17 6.11 7.11
CA GLU A 13 -7.76 5.98 7.46
C GLU A 13 -6.97 5.68 6.19
N ILE A 14 -5.94 6.47 5.87
CA ILE A 14 -5.01 6.15 4.77
C ILE A 14 -3.67 5.72 5.34
N ILE A 15 -3.13 4.64 4.80
CA ILE A 15 -1.76 4.17 5.05
C ILE A 15 -1.03 3.91 3.74
N ASN A 16 0.29 4.02 3.73
CA ASN A 16 1.06 3.74 2.51
C ASN A 16 1.07 2.25 2.15
N SER A 17 1.32 1.36 3.11
CA SER A 17 1.53 -0.07 2.84
C SER A 17 1.22 -0.95 4.04
N LEU A 18 0.85 -2.19 3.79
CA LEU A 18 0.70 -3.26 4.79
C LEU A 18 2.04 -3.79 5.32
N ALA A 19 3.18 -3.36 4.76
CA ALA A 19 4.50 -3.80 5.21
C ALA A 19 4.91 -3.26 6.60
N TYR A 20 4.28 -2.18 7.06
CA TYR A 20 4.67 -1.46 8.29
C TYR A 20 3.57 -1.47 9.36
N THR A 21 2.78 -2.54 9.41
CA THR A 21 1.62 -2.66 10.31
C THR A 21 1.97 -2.68 11.80
N ASN A 22 3.25 -2.92 12.12
CA ASN A 22 3.79 -2.85 13.47
C ASN A 22 4.14 -1.42 13.92
N PHE A 23 4.10 -0.43 13.04
CA PHE A 23 4.38 0.96 13.43
C PHE A 23 3.20 1.50 14.24
N PRO A 24 3.44 2.18 15.40
CA PRO A 24 2.37 2.57 16.32
C PRO A 24 1.23 3.35 15.66
N GLY A 25 1.56 4.30 14.79
CA GLY A 25 0.57 5.06 14.03
C GLY A 25 -0.29 4.19 13.10
N ILE A 26 0.34 3.28 12.33
CA ILE A 26 -0.39 2.39 11.41
C ILE A 26 -1.28 1.41 12.20
N ALA A 27 -0.74 0.82 13.28
CA ALA A 27 -1.49 -0.06 14.17
C ALA A 27 -2.72 0.66 14.76
N TRP A 28 -2.55 1.91 15.19
CA TRP A 28 -3.65 2.73 15.70
C TRP A 28 -4.74 2.98 14.64
N GLN A 29 -4.36 3.26 13.39
CA GLN A 29 -5.31 3.46 12.29
C GLN A 29 -6.09 2.19 11.97
N ILE A 30 -5.40 1.05 11.89
CA ILE A 30 -6.02 -0.27 11.73
C ILE A 30 -7.04 -0.51 12.86
N GLU A 31 -6.66 -0.20 14.09
CA GLU A 31 -7.54 -0.35 15.25
C GLU A 31 -8.78 0.54 15.18
N GLN A 32 -8.67 1.79 14.69
CA GLN A 32 -9.84 2.66 14.51
C GLN A 32 -10.86 2.05 13.55
N VAL A 33 -10.39 1.42 12.47
CA VAL A 33 -11.27 0.73 11.51
C VAL A 33 -11.85 -0.52 12.15
N ARG A 34 -11.03 -1.33 12.83
CA ARG A 34 -11.46 -2.57 13.52
C ARG A 34 -12.57 -2.30 14.55
N LEU A 35 -12.44 -1.24 15.33
CA LEU A 35 -13.42 -0.81 16.34
C LEU A 35 -14.64 -0.09 15.76
N GLY A 36 -14.70 0.12 14.44
CA GLY A 36 -15.80 0.84 13.78
C GLY A 36 -15.81 2.36 14.03
N LYS A 37 -14.73 2.92 14.57
CA LYS A 37 -14.56 4.37 14.80
C LYS A 37 -14.24 5.12 13.50
N SER A 38 -13.52 4.47 12.60
CA SER A 38 -13.29 4.93 11.23
C SER A 38 -13.96 3.97 10.26
N TYR A 39 -14.41 4.47 9.11
CA TYR A 39 -15.25 3.72 8.17
C TYR A 39 -14.47 2.66 7.41
N ALA A 40 -13.32 3.03 6.85
CA ALA A 40 -12.50 2.16 6.03
C ALA A 40 -11.00 2.49 6.18
N LEU A 41 -10.17 1.51 5.83
CA LEU A 41 -8.73 1.66 5.63
C LEU A 41 -8.43 1.73 4.13
N TRP A 42 -7.72 2.74 3.67
CA TRP A 42 -7.32 2.89 2.27
C TRP A 42 -5.82 2.66 2.13
N LEU A 43 -5.43 1.78 1.20
CA LEU A 43 -4.06 1.35 0.96
C LEU A 43 -3.52 2.05 -0.29
N ALA A 44 -2.46 2.82 -0.13
CA ALA A 44 -1.86 3.58 -1.23
C ALA A 44 -0.95 2.71 -2.13
N THR A 45 -0.32 1.69 -1.56
CA THR A 45 0.54 0.73 -2.28
C THR A 45 -0.20 -0.60 -2.39
N PRO A 46 -0.36 -1.14 -3.61
CA PRO A 46 -1.04 -2.41 -3.81
C PRO A 46 -0.19 -3.57 -3.28
N HIS A 47 -0.85 -4.65 -2.83
CA HIS A 47 -0.18 -5.81 -2.26
C HIS A 47 -0.89 -7.12 -2.67
N GLU A 48 -0.15 -8.09 -3.19
CA GLU A 48 -0.71 -9.33 -3.76
C GLU A 48 -1.41 -10.21 -2.72
N ASP A 49 -0.93 -10.14 -1.48
CA ASP A 49 -1.48 -10.86 -0.32
C ASP A 49 -2.42 -10.03 0.57
N ALA A 50 -2.89 -8.86 0.10
CA ALA A 50 -3.59 -7.88 0.94
C ALA A 50 -4.78 -8.48 1.72
N THR A 51 -5.66 -9.25 1.05
CA THR A 51 -6.84 -9.86 1.69
C THR A 51 -6.46 -10.78 2.85
N TYR A 52 -5.40 -11.58 2.71
CA TYR A 52 -4.94 -12.48 3.76
C TYR A 52 -4.34 -11.69 4.94
N LEU A 53 -3.51 -10.69 4.64
CA LEU A 53 -2.86 -9.86 5.65
C LEU A 53 -3.87 -9.06 6.47
N VAL A 54 -4.87 -8.44 5.83
CA VAL A 54 -5.88 -7.66 6.56
C VAL A 54 -6.78 -8.55 7.44
N ARG A 55 -7.08 -9.78 7.02
CA ARG A 55 -7.78 -10.76 7.87
C ARG A 55 -6.94 -11.16 9.08
N LYS A 56 -5.63 -11.38 8.91
CA LYS A 56 -4.71 -11.64 10.03
C LYS A 56 -4.70 -10.49 11.05
N LEU A 57 -4.93 -9.26 10.60
CA LEU A 57 -5.06 -8.06 11.44
C LEU A 57 -6.46 -7.90 12.06
N GLY A 58 -7.39 -8.83 11.82
CA GLY A 58 -8.76 -8.79 12.33
C GLY A 58 -9.66 -7.77 11.61
N LEU A 59 -9.29 -7.32 10.42
CA LEU A 59 -10.11 -6.45 9.59
C LEU A 59 -10.98 -7.25 8.62
N ASP A 60 -12.17 -6.72 8.36
CA ASP A 60 -13.01 -7.16 7.24
C ASP A 60 -12.42 -6.60 5.92
N PRO A 61 -12.02 -7.46 4.95
CA PRO A 61 -11.49 -7.02 3.66
C PRO A 61 -12.41 -6.03 2.94
N THR A 62 -13.73 -6.15 3.09
CA THR A 62 -14.69 -5.25 2.42
C THR A 62 -14.66 -3.82 2.95
N ARG A 63 -13.93 -3.57 4.05
CA ARG A 63 -13.67 -2.25 4.63
C ARG A 63 -12.26 -1.73 4.31
N VAL A 64 -11.52 -2.44 3.45
CA VAL A 64 -10.19 -2.05 3.01
C VAL A 64 -10.23 -1.73 1.52
N TYR A 65 -9.84 -0.53 1.14
CA TYR A 65 -9.84 -0.06 -0.25
C TYR A 65 -8.43 -0.04 -0.80
N ASP A 66 -8.18 -0.77 -1.89
CA ASP A 66 -6.94 -0.66 -2.64
C ASP A 66 -7.08 0.53 -3.59
N MET A 67 -6.31 1.60 -3.31
CA MET A 67 -6.39 2.83 -4.10
C MET A 67 -5.90 2.58 -5.52
N TYR A 68 -4.86 1.78 -5.71
CA TYR A 68 -4.29 1.46 -7.01
C TYR A 68 -5.29 0.71 -7.90
N ALA A 69 -6.00 -0.26 -7.33
CA ALA A 69 -7.04 -1.04 -8.02
C ALA A 69 -8.41 -0.35 -8.08
N GLN A 70 -8.55 0.80 -7.40
CA GLN A 70 -9.77 1.58 -7.20
C GLN A 70 -10.98 0.76 -6.74
N ARG A 71 -10.77 -0.21 -5.85
CA ARG A 71 -11.83 -1.10 -5.34
C ARG A 71 -11.58 -1.55 -3.90
N TYR A 72 -12.66 -1.90 -3.21
CA TYR A 72 -12.57 -2.62 -1.94
C TYR A 72 -12.03 -4.03 -2.16
N LEU A 73 -11.29 -4.54 -1.19
CA LEU A 73 -10.81 -5.91 -1.24
C LEU A 73 -11.98 -6.89 -1.20
N GLU A 74 -11.85 -7.95 -1.97
CA GLU A 74 -12.82 -9.03 -2.02
C GLU A 74 -12.52 -10.05 -0.92
N ASN A 75 -13.57 -10.67 -0.40
CA ASN A 75 -13.43 -11.88 0.40
C ASN A 75 -13.05 -13.04 -0.51
N THR A 76 -11.76 -13.39 -0.54
CA THR A 76 -11.26 -14.53 -1.32
C THR A 76 -11.04 -15.75 -0.43
N ASP A 77 -11.14 -16.93 -1.02
CA ASP A 77 -10.63 -18.16 -0.40
C ASP A 77 -9.09 -18.10 -0.41
N ASP A 78 -8.47 -18.43 0.72
CA ASP A 78 -7.01 -18.47 0.88
C ASP A 78 -6.42 -19.85 0.60
N LYS A 79 -7.28 -20.83 0.23
CA LYS A 79 -6.91 -22.21 -0.11
C LYS A 79 -6.98 -22.52 -1.60
N GLY A 80 -7.75 -21.75 -2.37
CA GLY A 80 -7.92 -21.93 -3.82
C GLY A 80 -6.81 -21.34 -4.69
N GLY A 81 -5.62 -21.08 -4.14
CA GLY A 81 -4.50 -20.47 -4.87
C GLY A 81 -3.90 -21.36 -5.96
N LEU A 82 -3.01 -20.79 -6.76
CA LEU A 82 -2.28 -21.53 -7.80
C LEU A 82 -1.31 -22.52 -7.16
N TRP A 83 -1.66 -23.81 -7.21
CA TRP A 83 -0.80 -24.87 -6.75
C TRP A 83 0.39 -25.03 -7.69
N TRP A 84 1.56 -25.34 -7.13
CA TRP A 84 2.79 -25.43 -7.94
C TRP A 84 2.73 -26.43 -9.11
N THR A 85 1.90 -27.47 -9.03
CA THR A 85 1.68 -28.43 -10.13
C THR A 85 0.80 -27.89 -11.24
N ASP A 86 0.03 -26.85 -10.96
CA ASP A 86 -0.98 -26.29 -11.86
C ASP A 86 -0.44 -25.07 -12.62
N LEU A 87 0.78 -24.62 -12.29
CA LEU A 87 1.44 -23.54 -13.00
C LEU A 87 1.77 -23.97 -14.43
N PRO A 88 1.30 -23.22 -15.45
CA PRO A 88 1.66 -23.47 -16.82
C PRO A 88 3.17 -23.32 -17.01
N VAL A 89 3.82 -24.36 -17.53
CA VAL A 89 5.26 -24.38 -17.81
C VAL A 89 5.52 -24.91 -19.23
N PRO A 90 6.68 -24.59 -19.83
CA PRO A 90 7.03 -25.11 -21.14
C PRO A 90 7.00 -26.65 -21.19
N ASP A 91 6.65 -27.20 -22.36
CA ASP A 91 6.61 -28.65 -22.56
C ASP A 91 7.94 -29.32 -22.20
N GLY A 92 7.84 -30.42 -21.45
CA GLY A 92 9.00 -31.18 -20.97
C GLY A 92 9.78 -30.49 -19.86
N ALA A 93 9.29 -29.37 -19.31
CA ALA A 93 9.87 -28.79 -18.11
C ALA A 93 9.61 -29.66 -16.87
N GLN A 94 10.50 -29.54 -15.90
CA GLN A 94 10.42 -30.22 -14.61
C GLN A 94 10.50 -29.19 -13.49
N PHE A 95 9.63 -29.32 -12.50
CA PHE A 95 9.80 -28.60 -11.25
C PHE A 95 10.81 -29.33 -10.38
N ARG A 96 11.76 -28.58 -9.82
CA ARG A 96 12.76 -29.09 -8.89
C ARG A 96 12.70 -28.29 -7.59
N ILE A 97 12.65 -28.99 -6.46
CA ILE A 97 12.88 -28.42 -5.14
C ILE A 97 14.29 -28.83 -4.75
N ASN A 98 15.19 -27.86 -4.63
CA ASN A 98 16.59 -28.10 -4.31
C ASN A 98 16.79 -28.33 -2.80
N GLY A 99 17.94 -28.89 -2.43
CA GLY A 99 18.26 -29.17 -1.03
C GLY A 99 18.37 -27.94 -0.14
N ASP A 100 18.63 -26.77 -0.74
CA ASP A 100 18.65 -25.46 -0.07
C ASP A 100 17.25 -24.81 0.04
N GLY A 101 16.21 -25.50 -0.43
CA GLY A 101 14.83 -25.04 -0.40
C GLY A 101 14.45 -24.08 -1.54
N THR A 102 15.37 -23.75 -2.45
CA THR A 102 15.03 -23.05 -3.69
C THR A 102 14.18 -23.95 -4.60
N LYS A 103 13.41 -23.33 -5.49
CA LYS A 103 12.40 -24.01 -6.32
C LYS A 103 12.55 -23.51 -7.74
N ASP A 104 12.84 -24.43 -8.65
CA ASP A 104 13.17 -24.09 -10.02
C ASP A 104 12.24 -24.79 -11.00
N ILE A 105 12.03 -24.15 -12.14
CA ILE A 105 11.50 -24.78 -13.35
C ILE A 105 12.68 -25.00 -14.28
N ILE A 106 12.92 -26.25 -14.64
CA ILE A 106 14.06 -26.65 -15.47
C ILE A 106 13.53 -27.20 -16.78
N SER A 107 14.04 -26.72 -17.90
CA SER A 107 13.73 -27.26 -19.23
C SER A 107 15.02 -27.52 -20.00
N ARG A 108 15.16 -28.75 -20.50
CA ARG A 108 16.34 -29.22 -21.25
C ARG A 108 17.67 -28.99 -20.51
N GLY A 109 17.67 -29.21 -19.19
CA GLY A 109 18.86 -29.06 -18.35
C GLY A 109 19.17 -27.62 -17.90
N HIS A 110 18.43 -26.62 -18.38
CA HIS A 110 18.61 -25.21 -18.01
C HIS A 110 17.50 -24.75 -17.06
N VAL A 111 17.86 -23.94 -16.07
CA VAL A 111 16.89 -23.21 -15.26
C VAL A 111 16.17 -22.20 -16.16
N ARG A 112 14.84 -22.20 -16.10
CA ARG A 112 13.97 -21.29 -16.85
C ARG A 112 13.28 -20.29 -15.96
N ALA A 113 13.05 -20.66 -14.71
CA ALA A 113 12.47 -19.76 -13.74
C ALA A 113 12.73 -20.21 -12.31
N HIS A 114 12.72 -19.24 -11.40
CA HIS A 114 12.68 -19.46 -9.95
C HIS A 114 11.26 -19.23 -9.43
N VAL A 115 10.80 -20.11 -8.55
CA VAL A 115 9.43 -20.10 -8.00
C VAL A 115 9.48 -19.74 -6.52
N ARG A 116 8.65 -18.78 -6.12
CA ARG A 116 8.42 -18.41 -4.72
C ARG A 116 7.01 -18.80 -4.31
N TRP A 117 6.90 -19.45 -3.15
CA TRP A 117 5.60 -19.74 -2.53
C TRP A 117 5.23 -18.66 -1.54
N PHE A 118 3.93 -18.51 -1.26
CA PHE A 118 3.47 -17.70 -0.15
C PHE A 118 3.99 -18.27 1.17
N ASN A 119 4.46 -17.38 2.04
CA ASN A 119 4.77 -17.73 3.43
C ASN A 119 3.51 -18.30 4.11
N ASP A 120 3.72 -19.32 4.96
CA ASP A 120 2.68 -20.07 5.68
C ASP A 120 1.67 -20.83 4.78
N SER A 121 1.93 -20.97 3.47
CA SER A 121 1.08 -21.74 2.57
C SER A 121 1.63 -23.15 2.30
N LYS A 122 0.72 -24.10 2.06
CA LYS A 122 1.09 -25.44 1.57
C LYS A 122 1.30 -25.41 0.05
N ARG A 123 2.40 -24.79 -0.39
CA ARG A 123 2.88 -24.79 -1.79
C ARG A 123 2.08 -23.97 -2.79
N LEU A 124 1.42 -22.90 -2.33
CA LEU A 124 0.76 -21.94 -3.22
C LEU A 124 1.80 -20.98 -3.79
N ILE A 125 1.79 -20.79 -5.11
CA ILE A 125 2.71 -19.88 -5.79
C ILE A 125 2.35 -18.43 -5.48
N GLN A 126 3.36 -17.66 -5.10
CA GLN A 126 3.31 -16.20 -4.95
C GLN A 126 3.94 -15.50 -6.14
N ALA A 127 5.08 -15.99 -6.62
CA ALA A 127 5.77 -15.39 -7.75
C ALA A 127 6.58 -16.41 -8.56
N VAL A 128 6.76 -16.13 -9.84
CA VAL A 128 7.62 -16.87 -10.75
C VAL A 128 8.52 -15.87 -11.45
N VAL A 129 9.83 -16.01 -11.28
CA VAL A 129 10.86 -15.15 -11.90
C VAL A 129 11.41 -15.89 -13.09
N TRP A 130 11.04 -15.47 -14.30
CA TRP A 130 11.46 -16.07 -15.55
C TRP A 130 12.80 -15.53 -16.01
N GLN A 131 13.58 -16.40 -16.65
CA GLN A 131 14.92 -16.10 -17.11
C GLN A 131 15.04 -16.16 -18.63
N ASP A 132 15.86 -15.27 -19.17
CA ASP A 132 16.32 -15.33 -20.54
C ASP A 132 17.29 -16.51 -20.77
N PRO A 133 17.71 -16.80 -22.03
CA PRO A 133 18.66 -17.87 -22.31
C PRO A 133 20.02 -17.74 -21.60
N ASP A 134 20.41 -16.54 -21.19
CA ASP A 134 21.68 -16.26 -20.49
C ASP A 134 21.53 -16.40 -18.97
N GLY A 135 20.32 -16.70 -18.47
CA GLY A 135 20.02 -16.87 -17.05
C GLY A 135 19.74 -15.55 -16.32
N LYS A 136 19.63 -14.43 -17.02
CA LYS A 136 19.24 -13.14 -16.44
C LYS A 136 17.73 -13.07 -16.31
N ILE A 137 17.26 -12.23 -15.39
CA ILE A 137 15.82 -11.98 -15.23
C ILE A 137 15.26 -11.31 -16.50
N ASP A 138 14.18 -11.88 -17.02
CA ASP A 138 13.42 -11.34 -18.16
C ASP A 138 12.14 -10.68 -17.63
N TYR A 139 11.27 -11.47 -17.01
CA TYR A 139 10.06 -10.97 -16.36
C TYR A 139 9.68 -11.78 -15.13
N LYS A 140 8.75 -11.24 -14.34
CA LYS A 140 8.25 -11.87 -13.13
C LYS A 140 6.73 -11.83 -13.10
N ASP A 141 6.11 -12.99 -12.94
CA ASP A 141 4.70 -13.10 -12.62
C ASP A 141 4.51 -13.05 -11.09
N ILE A 142 3.53 -12.28 -10.63
CA ILE A 142 3.14 -12.20 -9.23
C ILE A 142 1.67 -12.57 -9.14
N TYR A 143 1.33 -13.47 -8.23
CA TYR A 143 -0.02 -14.01 -8.06
C TYR A 143 -0.60 -13.55 -6.73
N ARG A 144 -1.92 -13.37 -6.70
CA ARG A 144 -2.70 -13.27 -5.47
C ARG A 144 -2.83 -14.65 -4.84
N ARG A 145 -3.15 -14.69 -3.54
CA ARG A 145 -3.33 -15.96 -2.82
C ARG A 145 -4.48 -16.83 -3.35
N ASP A 146 -5.43 -16.25 -4.08
CA ASP A 146 -6.51 -16.95 -4.80
C ASP A 146 -6.09 -17.44 -6.21
N GLY A 147 -4.80 -17.35 -6.54
CA GLY A 147 -4.23 -17.88 -7.78
C GLY A 147 -4.37 -16.97 -8.99
N LYS A 148 -5.07 -15.84 -8.87
CA LYS A 148 -5.20 -14.88 -9.97
C LYS A 148 -3.93 -14.06 -10.13
N LEU A 149 -3.59 -13.70 -11.37
CA LEU A 149 -2.45 -12.84 -11.66
C LEU A 149 -2.65 -11.47 -11.01
N PHE A 150 -1.73 -11.07 -10.14
CA PHE A 150 -1.70 -9.78 -9.48
C PHE A 150 -0.98 -8.75 -10.35
N ALA A 151 0.26 -9.06 -10.75
CA ALA A 151 1.11 -8.18 -11.51
C ALA A 151 2.11 -8.96 -12.38
N LYS A 152 2.60 -8.32 -13.44
CA LYS A 152 3.80 -8.71 -14.17
C LYS A 152 4.84 -7.60 -14.10
N GLN A 153 6.10 -7.97 -13.94
CA GLN A 153 7.22 -7.03 -13.93
C GLN A 153 8.20 -7.39 -15.03
N TYR A 154 8.64 -6.42 -15.83
CA TYR A 154 9.55 -6.63 -16.96
C TYR A 154 10.89 -5.98 -16.70
N PHE A 155 11.97 -6.66 -17.07
CA PHE A 155 13.33 -6.27 -16.75
C PHE A 155 14.18 -6.19 -18.01
N SER A 156 15.21 -5.35 -17.98
CA SER A 156 16.27 -5.34 -18.98
C SER A 156 17.59 -5.03 -18.30
N GLU A 157 18.62 -5.81 -18.62
CA GLU A 157 19.95 -5.68 -18.00
C GLU A 157 19.93 -5.72 -16.46
N GLY A 158 18.93 -6.39 -15.87
CA GLY A 158 18.72 -6.49 -14.42
C GLY A 158 17.92 -5.34 -13.80
N GLU A 159 17.61 -4.30 -14.57
CA GLU A 159 16.84 -3.14 -14.15
C GLU A 159 15.35 -3.35 -14.40
N LEU A 160 14.50 -2.97 -13.43
CA LEU A 160 13.05 -2.97 -13.60
C LEU A 160 12.65 -1.86 -14.57
N LEU A 161 11.93 -2.20 -15.63
CA LEU A 161 11.42 -1.24 -16.63
C LEU A 161 9.95 -0.92 -16.43
N GLU A 162 9.14 -1.93 -16.12
CA GLU A 162 7.69 -1.79 -16.08
C GLU A 162 7.07 -2.77 -15.07
N SER A 163 6.01 -2.34 -14.39
CA SER A 163 5.15 -3.20 -13.58
C SER A 163 3.70 -3.02 -14.00
N ASP A 164 3.15 -4.04 -14.66
CA ASP A 164 1.75 -4.15 -15.05
C ASP A 164 0.94 -4.77 -13.92
N PHE A 165 -0.05 -4.05 -13.40
CA PHE A 165 -0.96 -4.53 -12.38
C PHE A 165 -2.30 -4.95 -12.99
N TYR A 166 -2.66 -6.21 -12.76
CA TYR A 166 -3.90 -6.84 -13.23
C TYR A 166 -4.96 -6.90 -12.13
N PHE A 167 -4.56 -6.98 -10.84
CA PHE A 167 -5.47 -7.13 -9.70
C PHE A 167 -6.44 -8.32 -9.82
N GLY A 168 -6.02 -9.38 -10.51
CA GLY A 168 -6.85 -10.55 -10.82
C GLY A 168 -7.86 -10.35 -11.96
N GLN A 169 -7.72 -9.28 -12.75
CA GLN A 169 -8.42 -9.10 -14.03
C GLN A 169 -7.63 -9.71 -15.19
N SER A 170 -8.28 -9.92 -16.33
CA SER A 170 -7.63 -10.42 -17.54
C SER A 170 -6.80 -9.36 -18.28
N MET A 171 -7.09 -8.08 -18.06
CA MET A 171 -6.42 -6.95 -18.70
C MET A 171 -5.68 -6.11 -17.66
N VAL A 172 -4.57 -5.50 -18.08
CA VAL A 172 -3.80 -4.55 -17.28
C VAL A 172 -4.71 -3.39 -16.86
N GLN A 173 -4.63 -3.01 -15.60
CA GLN A 173 -5.42 -1.92 -15.01
C GLN A 173 -4.57 -0.67 -14.77
N VAL A 174 -3.33 -0.87 -14.32
CA VAL A 174 -2.37 0.18 -14.01
C VAL A 174 -0.98 -0.32 -14.42
N SER A 175 -0.16 0.54 -15.01
CA SER A 175 1.24 0.26 -15.31
C SER A 175 2.12 1.33 -14.67
N ASP A 176 3.10 0.91 -13.89
CA ASP A 176 4.18 1.78 -13.42
C ASP A 176 5.39 1.63 -14.36
N PHE A 177 5.94 2.73 -14.84
CA PHE A 177 7.13 2.76 -15.69
C PHE A 177 8.33 3.29 -14.91
N TYR A 178 9.50 2.71 -15.15
CA TYR A 178 10.71 2.94 -14.39
C TYR A 178 11.87 3.36 -15.31
N PHE A 179 12.77 4.18 -14.77
CA PHE A 179 14.01 4.59 -15.39
C PHE A 179 15.06 4.81 -14.29
N GLU A 180 16.25 4.24 -14.44
CA GLU A 180 17.33 4.30 -13.44
C GLU A 180 16.87 3.92 -12.02
N ASN A 181 16.15 2.80 -11.88
CA ASN A 181 15.53 2.34 -10.62
C ASN A 181 14.53 3.31 -9.95
N HIS A 182 14.14 4.39 -10.62
CA HIS A 182 13.12 5.33 -10.14
C HIS A 182 11.85 5.18 -10.96
N ARG A 183 10.69 5.23 -10.29
CA ARG A 183 9.41 5.28 -10.98
C ARG A 183 9.33 6.62 -11.72
N ASN A 184 9.25 6.56 -13.03
CA ASN A 184 9.20 7.71 -13.92
C ASN A 184 7.76 8.22 -14.10
N PHE A 185 6.79 7.32 -14.30
CA PHE A 185 5.37 7.69 -14.38
C PHE A 185 4.44 6.50 -14.13
N VAL A 186 3.16 6.80 -13.93
CA VAL A 186 2.07 5.81 -13.84
C VAL A 186 1.10 6.04 -14.99
N TYR A 187 0.68 4.97 -15.66
CA TYR A 187 -0.42 4.98 -16.62
C TYR A 187 -1.59 4.17 -16.06
N ALA A 188 -2.75 4.79 -15.91
CA ALA A 188 -3.93 4.16 -15.34
C ALA A 188 -5.19 4.74 -15.98
N TYR A 189 -6.10 3.87 -16.43
CA TYR A 189 -7.40 4.26 -16.98
C TYR A 189 -7.30 5.36 -18.06
N ASP A 190 -6.44 5.13 -19.05
CA ASP A 190 -6.16 6.04 -20.17
C ASP A 190 -5.59 7.41 -19.79
N GLN A 191 -4.99 7.51 -18.60
CA GLN A 191 -4.36 8.72 -18.11
C GLN A 191 -2.94 8.48 -17.61
N LYS A 192 -2.02 9.37 -18.02
CA LYS A 192 -0.64 9.41 -17.54
C LYS A 192 -0.52 10.36 -16.33
N TYR A 193 0.14 9.89 -15.28
CA TYR A 193 0.48 10.64 -14.08
C TYR A 193 2.00 10.68 -13.94
N GLN A 194 2.58 11.87 -13.74
CA GLN A 194 4.03 12.03 -13.60
C GLN A 194 4.58 11.32 -12.36
N GLU A 195 3.77 11.18 -11.31
CA GLU A 195 4.15 10.53 -10.07
C GLU A 195 3.01 9.62 -9.61
N ALA A 196 3.35 8.55 -8.90
CA ALA A 196 2.33 7.66 -8.35
C ALA A 196 1.51 8.32 -7.25
N GLU A 197 2.10 9.24 -6.53
CA GLU A 197 1.48 10.07 -5.50
C GLU A 197 0.39 10.93 -6.11
N SER A 198 0.63 11.47 -7.32
CA SER A 198 -0.38 12.20 -8.09
C SER A 198 -1.54 11.31 -8.53
N TYR A 199 -1.25 10.07 -8.95
CA TYR A 199 -2.28 9.08 -9.25
C TYR A 199 -3.14 8.76 -8.01
N ILE A 200 -2.50 8.41 -6.89
CA ILE A 200 -3.18 8.08 -5.62
C ILE A 200 -3.99 9.28 -5.11
N ALA A 201 -3.45 10.49 -5.15
CA ALA A 201 -4.15 11.71 -4.74
C ALA A 201 -5.39 11.98 -5.60
N SER A 202 -5.32 11.69 -6.91
CA SER A 202 -6.45 11.84 -7.83
C SER A 202 -7.63 10.93 -7.45
N ILE A 203 -7.34 9.75 -6.89
CA ILE A 203 -8.35 8.78 -6.46
C ILE A 203 -9.07 9.29 -5.21
N ALA A 204 -8.32 9.70 -4.19
CA ALA A 204 -8.91 10.24 -2.95
C ALA A 204 -9.72 11.51 -3.19
N SER A 205 -9.27 12.36 -4.12
CA SER A 205 -9.95 13.61 -4.48
C SER A 205 -11.35 13.41 -5.09
N LYS A 206 -11.67 12.22 -5.61
CA LYS A 206 -13.02 11.87 -6.09
C LYS A 206 -14.05 11.76 -4.96
N TRP A 207 -13.62 11.77 -3.69
CA TRP A 207 -14.46 11.52 -2.53
C TRP A 207 -14.42 12.67 -1.50
N PRO A 208 -14.80 13.90 -1.89
CA PRO A 208 -14.65 15.09 -1.05
C PRO A 208 -15.54 15.09 0.22
N ARG A 209 -16.50 14.17 0.31
CA ARG A 209 -17.36 14.02 1.49
C ARG A 209 -16.69 13.31 2.67
N TYR A 210 -15.57 12.63 2.43
CA TYR A 210 -14.83 11.92 3.47
C TYR A 210 -13.76 12.81 4.08
N THR A 211 -13.55 12.62 5.38
CA THR A 211 -12.39 13.17 6.06
C THR A 211 -11.31 12.10 6.05
N PHE A 212 -10.17 12.42 5.45
CA PHE A 212 -9.04 11.50 5.44
C PHE A 212 -8.14 11.75 6.64
N ASN A 213 -7.67 10.67 7.25
CA ASN A 213 -6.71 10.71 8.34
C ASN A 213 -5.46 9.91 7.99
N THR A 214 -4.30 10.45 8.30
CA THR A 214 -3.02 9.74 8.28
C THR A 214 -2.30 9.94 9.60
N THR A 215 -1.43 9.01 9.99
CA THR A 215 -0.54 9.18 11.15
C THR A 215 0.94 9.25 10.76
N GLN A 216 1.25 9.06 9.48
CA GLN A 216 2.61 9.09 8.95
C GLN A 216 2.94 10.43 8.30
N LEU A 217 4.23 10.75 8.25
CA LEU A 217 4.75 12.01 7.71
C LEU A 217 5.62 11.80 6.46
N GLY A 218 5.67 10.58 5.92
CA GLY A 218 6.44 10.26 4.72
C GLY A 218 5.66 10.56 3.45
N ARG A 219 5.71 9.60 2.52
CA ARG A 219 4.99 9.63 1.23
C ARG A 219 3.48 9.88 1.39
N GLU A 220 2.91 9.52 2.54
CA GLU A 220 1.49 9.72 2.88
C GLU A 220 1.08 11.17 2.80
N ILE A 221 1.98 12.08 3.18
CA ILE A 221 1.74 13.51 3.00
C ILE A 221 1.52 13.77 1.53
N ALA A 222 2.44 13.39 0.64
CA ALA A 222 2.37 13.70 -0.79
C ALA A 222 1.05 13.28 -1.46
N PHE A 223 0.53 12.09 -1.19
CA PHE A 223 -0.72 11.62 -1.81
C PHE A 223 -2.01 11.98 -1.06
N SER A 224 -1.92 12.55 0.15
CA SER A 224 -3.12 12.93 0.92
C SER A 224 -3.94 14.00 0.19
N PRO A 225 -5.28 13.91 0.17
CA PRO A 225 -6.14 14.93 -0.43
C PRO A 225 -6.22 16.20 0.44
N GLN A 226 -6.88 17.23 -0.09
CA GLN A 226 -7.18 18.44 0.67
C GLN A 226 -8.06 18.13 1.89
N ASN A 227 -7.91 18.95 2.94
CA ASN A 227 -8.62 18.80 4.22
C ASN A 227 -8.30 17.48 4.96
N THR A 228 -7.09 16.96 4.80
CA THR A 228 -6.62 15.79 5.55
C THR A 228 -6.34 16.16 7.02
N VAL A 229 -6.58 15.21 7.90
CA VAL A 229 -6.20 15.25 9.31
C VAL A 229 -4.92 14.44 9.50
N LEU A 230 -3.95 15.02 10.20
CA LEU A 230 -2.77 14.31 10.67
C LEU A 230 -2.98 13.96 12.15
N THR A 231 -2.90 12.68 12.50
CA THR A 231 -2.96 12.24 13.88
C THR A 231 -1.57 11.78 14.34
N LEU A 232 -0.96 12.55 15.24
CA LEU A 232 0.36 12.26 15.80
C LEU A 232 0.19 11.39 17.06
N VAL A 233 0.28 10.08 16.85
CA VAL A 233 0.27 9.06 17.90
C VAL A 233 1.62 9.03 18.64
N ASP A 234 2.72 9.23 17.92
CA ASP A 234 4.07 9.28 18.48
C ASP A 234 4.47 10.69 18.96
N ASP A 235 5.65 10.80 19.58
CA ASP A 235 6.21 12.07 20.08
C ASP A 235 6.39 13.09 18.92
N VAL A 236 6.19 14.38 19.20
CA VAL A 236 6.41 15.46 18.22
C VAL A 236 7.90 15.78 18.01
N LEU A 237 8.77 15.25 18.87
CA LEU A 237 10.21 15.50 18.83
C LEU A 237 10.98 14.49 17.95
N ASP A 238 12.09 14.95 17.37
CA ASP A 238 13.11 14.13 16.73
C ASP A 238 14.08 13.52 17.77
N GLY A 239 15.02 12.70 17.31
CA GLY A 239 16.04 12.07 18.18
C GLY A 239 16.99 13.08 18.85
N GLN A 240 16.96 14.34 18.45
CA GLN A 240 17.74 15.45 19.00
C GLN A 240 16.92 16.33 19.95
N GLY A 241 15.66 15.95 20.24
CA GLY A 241 14.78 16.70 21.14
C GLY A 241 14.19 17.98 20.53
N ARG A 242 14.26 18.14 19.20
CA ARG A 242 13.65 19.27 18.47
C ARG A 242 12.34 18.84 17.84
N VAL A 243 11.41 19.76 17.63
CA VAL A 243 10.17 19.44 16.90
C VAL A 243 10.52 18.95 15.49
N ARG A 244 9.95 17.82 15.09
CA ARG A 244 10.18 17.23 13.77
C ARG A 244 9.87 18.27 12.66
N HIS A 245 10.76 18.37 11.68
CA HIS A 245 10.73 19.43 10.68
C HIS A 245 9.44 19.42 9.84
N ASP A 246 8.98 18.23 9.46
CA ASP A 246 7.73 17.98 8.77
C ASP A 246 6.50 18.47 9.57
N VAL A 247 6.44 18.18 10.88
CA VAL A 247 5.38 18.68 11.77
C VAL A 247 5.40 20.20 11.83
N ALA A 248 6.57 20.81 11.99
CA ALA A 248 6.69 22.26 12.03
C ALA A 248 6.25 22.91 10.70
N ALA A 249 6.66 22.33 9.56
CA ALA A 249 6.27 22.81 8.23
C ALA A 249 4.74 22.77 8.03
N ILE A 250 4.10 21.67 8.42
CA ILE A 250 2.64 21.51 8.33
C ILE A 250 1.89 22.52 9.19
N LEU A 251 2.36 22.76 10.41
CA LEU A 251 1.72 23.67 11.36
C LEU A 251 1.85 25.13 10.92
N ASN A 252 3.03 25.52 10.43
CA ASN A 252 3.35 26.91 10.06
C ASN A 252 2.78 27.34 8.71
N ASP A 253 2.47 26.41 7.80
CA ASP A 253 1.87 26.74 6.50
C ASP A 253 0.32 26.70 6.58
N PRO A 254 -0.39 27.85 6.59
CA PRO A 254 -1.86 27.87 6.66
C PRO A 254 -2.55 27.28 5.42
N THR A 255 -1.85 27.17 4.30
CA THR A 255 -2.38 26.64 3.03
C THR A 255 -2.11 25.14 2.84
N HIS A 256 -1.36 24.53 3.77
CA HIS A 256 -1.05 23.10 3.71
C HIS A 256 -2.32 22.24 3.71
N LYS A 257 -2.38 21.20 2.87
CA LYS A 257 -3.53 20.28 2.77
C LYS A 257 -3.96 19.59 4.07
N ILE A 258 -3.03 19.49 5.02
CA ILE A 258 -3.34 19.11 6.40
C ILE A 258 -3.83 20.34 7.14
N GLN A 259 -5.14 20.35 7.40
CA GLN A 259 -5.85 21.47 8.03
C GLN A 259 -6.02 21.28 9.54
N GLN A 260 -5.86 20.04 10.03
CA GLN A 260 -5.94 19.71 11.45
C GLN A 260 -4.85 18.71 11.85
N VAL A 261 -4.20 18.96 12.98
CA VAL A 261 -3.26 18.04 13.62
C VAL A 261 -3.84 17.59 14.97
N ARG A 262 -4.03 16.29 15.17
CA ARG A 262 -4.51 15.70 16.42
C ARG A 262 -3.33 15.14 17.19
N THR A 263 -3.21 15.45 18.47
CA THR A 263 -2.12 14.91 19.31
C THR A 263 -2.47 14.90 20.80
N SER A 264 -1.59 14.35 21.62
CA SER A 264 -1.77 14.30 23.08
C SER A 264 -1.56 15.68 23.72
N GLN A 265 -2.05 15.87 24.96
CA GLN A 265 -1.80 17.09 25.74
C GLN A 265 -0.29 17.36 25.89
N ARG A 266 0.49 16.31 26.19
CA ARG A 266 1.95 16.41 26.31
C ARG A 266 2.60 17.00 25.05
N ASN A 267 2.24 16.49 23.88
CA ASN A 267 2.79 16.97 22.61
C ASN A 267 2.37 18.41 22.32
N PHE A 268 1.13 18.78 22.65
CA PHE A 268 0.66 20.17 22.54
C PHE A 268 1.50 21.12 23.40
N ASP A 269 1.78 20.75 24.65
CA ASP A 269 2.57 21.57 25.57
C ASP A 269 4.02 21.73 25.09
N ILE A 270 4.61 20.68 24.50
CA ILE A 270 5.92 20.73 23.85
C ILE A 270 5.92 21.69 22.66
N LEU A 271 4.93 21.60 21.76
CA LEU A 271 4.83 22.51 20.60
C LEU A 271 4.74 23.97 21.05
N LYS A 272 3.93 24.24 22.08
CA LYS A 272 3.75 25.58 22.64
C LYS A 272 5.03 26.12 23.27
N SER A 273 5.76 25.31 24.04
CA SER A 273 7.01 25.73 24.70
C SER A 273 8.14 26.00 23.70
N GLN A 274 8.14 25.30 22.56
CA GLN A 274 9.06 25.48 21.45
C GLN A 274 8.64 26.61 20.48
N GLY A 275 7.58 27.36 20.80
CA GLY A 275 7.11 28.49 20.00
C GLY A 275 6.49 28.12 18.65
N ILE A 276 6.10 26.86 18.45
CA ILE A 276 5.43 26.41 17.23
C ILE A 276 3.96 26.84 17.26
N THR A 277 3.42 27.27 16.12
CA THR A 277 2.01 27.63 16.03
C THR A 277 1.10 26.44 16.28
N THR A 278 0.03 26.64 17.06
CA THR A 278 -0.88 25.58 17.47
C THR A 278 -2.31 25.76 16.95
N HIS A 279 -2.55 26.70 16.02
CA HIS A 279 -3.89 26.97 15.50
C HIS A 279 -4.59 25.75 14.87
N LYS A 280 -3.81 24.90 14.19
CA LYS A 280 -4.28 23.64 13.58
C LYS A 280 -4.37 22.48 14.59
N VAL A 281 -3.84 22.64 15.80
CA VAL A 281 -3.69 21.54 16.74
C VAL A 281 -4.99 21.32 17.52
N ARG A 282 -5.35 20.05 17.71
CA ARG A 282 -6.47 19.61 18.56
C ARG A 282 -5.96 18.50 19.47
N ILE A 283 -6.26 18.63 20.77
CA ILE A 283 -5.88 17.63 21.77
C ILE A 283 -6.88 16.48 21.71
N VAL A 284 -6.38 15.24 21.71
CA VAL A 284 -7.19 14.02 21.72
C VAL A 284 -6.62 13.01 22.73
N ILE A 285 -7.46 12.04 23.11
CA ILE A 285 -7.09 10.89 23.94
C ILE A 285 -6.96 9.68 23.01
N PHE A 286 -5.84 8.98 23.10
CA PHE A 286 -5.52 7.81 22.28
C PHE A 286 -5.91 6.50 22.97
#